data_AF-A0A133VBN1-F1
#
_entry.id   AF-A0A133VBN1-F1
#
_cell.length_a   1.000
_cell.length_b   1.000
_cell.length_c   1.000
_cell.angle_alpha   90.00
_cell.angle_beta   90.00
_cell.angle_gamma   90.00
#
_symmetry.space_group_name_H-M   'P 1'
#
loop_
_entity.id
_entity.type
_entity.pdbx_description
1 polymer ?
#
loop_
_entity_poly.entity_id
_entity_poly.type
_entity_poly.pdbx_seq_one_letter_code
_entity_poly.pdbx_strand_id
1 'polypeptide(L)'
;MTKKVIIDVDTGIDDALGILLALNSPELDVVCITTVSGNLGVEEVTRNTLQVLELANSEKIPVAKGMNSPLSPDKKEEEIIIVNGKKVNGGEYFHGKNGLGDYKLPQPKTRPVKDHAVDFLIDKIRSNPHEITLITTAPLTNVGKAVMEDPKIARLVDEHIMMGGAYGLTPYGYGNVTPVSEFNVWADPIAANKVFSSKLST
;
A
#
# COMPACT_ATOMS: atom_id res chain seq x y z
N MET A 1 11.96 21.26 6.52
CA MET A 1 11.00 21.51 5.43
C MET A 1 9.99 20.39 5.45
N THR A 2 8.72 20.69 5.17
CA THR A 2 7.66 19.68 5.07
C THR A 2 7.91 18.80 3.85
N LYS A 3 7.85 17.47 4.00
CA LYS A 3 8.06 16.50 2.92
C LYS A 3 6.74 16.22 2.21
N LYS A 4 6.71 16.31 0.88
CA LYS A 4 5.56 15.86 0.08
C LYS A 4 5.55 14.35 0.03
N VAL A 5 4.49 13.73 0.51
CA VAL A 5 4.36 12.27 0.55
C VAL A 5 3.24 11.77 -0.34
N ILE A 6 3.49 10.66 -1.01
CA ILE A 6 2.46 9.78 -1.57
C ILE A 6 2.47 8.51 -0.74
N ILE A 7 1.30 8.05 -0.31
CA ILE A 7 1.18 6.83 0.50
C ILE A 7 0.45 5.76 -0.33
N ASP A 8 1.08 4.62 -0.58
CA ASP A 8 0.47 3.45 -1.24
C ASP A 8 0.12 2.39 -0.19
N VAL A 9 -1.17 2.09 -0.08
CA VAL A 9 -1.76 1.34 1.05
C VAL A 9 -2.71 0.23 0.58
N ASP A 10 -2.91 -0.78 1.41
CA ASP A 10 -3.94 -1.81 1.29
C ASP A 10 -4.83 -1.76 2.54
N THR A 11 -5.39 -0.59 2.80
CA THR A 11 -5.89 -0.14 4.11
C THR A 11 -6.56 -1.22 4.98
N GLY A 12 -5.72 -1.79 5.84
CA GLY A 12 -6.06 -2.52 7.04
C GLY A 12 -6.00 -1.65 8.30
N ILE A 13 -6.07 -2.28 9.47
CA ILE A 13 -5.97 -1.60 10.79
C ILE A 13 -4.70 -0.75 10.92
N ASP A 14 -3.54 -1.29 10.59
CA ASP A 14 -2.23 -0.64 10.70
C ASP A 14 -2.04 0.47 9.66
N ASP A 15 -2.46 0.28 8.41
CA ASP A 15 -2.48 1.37 7.41
C ASP A 15 -3.38 2.52 7.86
N ALA A 16 -4.56 2.23 8.43
CA ALA A 16 -5.46 3.25 8.93
C ALA A 16 -4.78 4.10 10.01
N LEU A 17 -4.03 3.46 10.92
CA LEU A 17 -3.22 4.15 11.92
C LEU A 17 -2.07 4.93 11.29
N GLY A 18 -1.40 4.39 10.27
CA GLY A 18 -0.33 5.05 9.52
C GLY A 18 -0.81 6.31 8.79
N ILE A 19 -1.97 6.24 8.14
CA ILE A 19 -2.63 7.39 7.51
C ILE A 19 -2.96 8.45 8.58
N LEU A 20 -3.60 8.07 9.68
CA LEU A 20 -3.94 9.01 10.75
C LEU A 20 -2.68 9.67 11.34
N LEU A 21 -1.59 8.92 11.51
CA LEU A 21 -0.31 9.46 11.96
C LEU A 21 0.25 10.47 10.95
N ALA A 22 0.27 10.13 9.66
CA ALA A 22 0.78 11.01 8.61
C ALA A 22 -0.01 12.32 8.51
N LEU A 23 -1.34 12.25 8.61
CA LEU A 23 -2.22 13.44 8.59
C LEU A 23 -2.04 14.36 9.80
N ASN A 24 -1.55 13.82 10.92
CA ASN A 24 -1.31 14.58 12.15
C ASN A 24 0.18 14.99 12.32
N SER A 25 1.03 14.68 11.34
CA SER A 25 2.45 15.04 11.36
C SER A 25 2.67 16.36 10.60
N PRO A 26 3.08 17.46 11.26
CA PRO A 26 3.37 18.73 10.58
C PRO A 26 4.59 18.65 9.63
N GLU A 27 5.38 17.58 9.73
CA GLU A 27 6.51 17.29 8.86
C GLU A 27 6.09 16.77 7.49
N LEU A 28 4.84 16.30 7.32
CA LEU A 28 4.36 15.66 6.10
C LEU A 28 3.23 16.46 5.42
N ASP A 29 3.32 16.57 4.10
CA ASP A 29 2.25 17.06 3.22
C ASP A 29 1.76 15.88 2.37
N VAL A 30 0.62 15.30 2.75
CA VAL A 30 0.06 14.13 2.06
C VAL A 30 -0.59 14.57 0.75
N VAL A 31 0.13 14.39 -0.36
CA VAL A 31 -0.28 14.83 -1.70
C VAL A 31 -1.40 13.96 -2.25
N CYS A 32 -1.30 12.65 -2.05
CA CYS A 32 -2.32 11.68 -2.40
C CYS A 32 -2.10 10.34 -1.69
N ILE A 33 -3.14 9.52 -1.72
CA ILE A 33 -3.07 8.12 -1.31
C ILE A 33 -3.44 7.24 -2.50
N THR A 34 -2.70 6.17 -2.73
CA THR A 34 -3.02 5.15 -3.72
C THR A 34 -3.35 3.85 -3.02
N THR A 35 -4.28 3.08 -3.60
CA THR A 35 -4.72 1.82 -2.98
C THR A 35 -4.43 0.62 -3.86
N VAL A 36 -4.10 -0.50 -3.22
CA VAL A 36 -3.76 -1.76 -3.89
C VAL A 36 -4.36 -2.92 -3.12
N SER A 37 -4.72 -4.02 -3.80
CA SER A 37 -5.13 -5.24 -3.10
C SER A 37 -3.96 -5.84 -2.32
N GLY A 38 -4.26 -6.32 -1.10
CA GLY A 38 -3.32 -6.93 -0.17
C GLY A 38 -4.09 -7.52 1.01
N ASN A 39 -4.18 -6.79 2.12
CA ASN A 39 -4.99 -7.16 3.29
C ASN A 39 -6.44 -7.52 2.91
N LEU A 40 -7.02 -6.81 1.94
CA LEU A 40 -8.31 -7.14 1.32
C LEU A 40 -8.28 -6.86 -0.19
N GLY A 41 -9.42 -7.10 -0.85
CA GLY A 41 -9.66 -6.69 -2.23
C GLY A 41 -9.56 -5.16 -2.41
N VAL A 42 -9.23 -4.71 -3.63
CA VAL A 42 -8.93 -3.29 -3.85
C VAL A 42 -10.13 -2.37 -3.60
N GLU A 43 -11.35 -2.87 -3.77
CA GLU A 43 -12.57 -2.10 -3.51
C GLU A 43 -12.76 -1.85 -2.00
N GLU A 44 -12.55 -2.87 -1.17
CA GLU A 44 -12.63 -2.79 0.29
C GLU A 44 -11.57 -1.86 0.85
N VAL A 45 -10.31 -2.02 0.45
CA VAL A 45 -9.22 -1.14 0.92
C VAL A 45 -9.45 0.31 0.47
N THR A 46 -9.94 0.54 -0.76
CA THR A 46 -10.27 1.89 -1.23
C THR A 46 -11.39 2.52 -0.41
N ARG A 47 -12.44 1.75 -0.12
CA ARG A 47 -13.51 2.18 0.79
C ARG A 47 -12.92 2.53 2.17
N ASN A 48 -12.07 1.68 2.72
CA ASN A 48 -11.47 1.88 4.04
C ASN A 48 -10.62 3.15 4.08
N THR A 49 -9.76 3.39 3.08
CA THR A 49 -8.97 4.61 2.97
C THR A 49 -9.85 5.86 2.99
N LEU A 50 -10.94 5.88 2.21
CA LEU A 50 -11.87 7.00 2.17
C LEU A 50 -12.59 7.20 3.52
N GLN A 51 -12.98 6.11 4.19
CA GLN A 51 -13.59 6.18 5.52
C GLN A 51 -12.62 6.76 6.56
N VAL A 52 -11.34 6.40 6.49
CA VAL A 52 -10.29 6.95 7.37
C VAL A 52 -10.07 8.44 7.11
N LEU A 53 -10.02 8.86 5.84
CA LEU A 53 -9.90 10.28 5.48
C LEU A 53 -11.11 11.10 5.94
N GLU A 54 -12.33 10.58 5.79
CA GLU A 54 -13.55 11.24 6.29
C GLU A 54 -13.59 11.33 7.81
N LEU A 55 -13.16 10.26 8.51
CA LEU A 55 -13.03 10.29 9.97
C LEU A 55 -12.03 11.36 10.43
N ALA A 56 -10.97 11.58 9.66
CA ALA A 56 -9.93 12.57 9.92
C ALA A 56 -10.25 13.97 9.37
N ASN A 57 -11.44 14.21 8.80
CA ASN A 57 -11.82 15.47 8.13
C ASN A 57 -10.81 15.91 7.05
N SER A 58 -10.27 14.95 6.32
CA SER A 58 -9.19 15.11 5.33
C SER A 58 -9.64 14.68 3.92
N GLU A 59 -10.92 14.88 3.60
CA GLU A 59 -11.55 14.35 2.39
C GLU A 59 -11.04 14.98 1.08
N LYS A 60 -10.28 16.07 1.19
CA LYS A 60 -9.69 16.77 0.04
C LYS A 60 -8.48 16.04 -0.53
N ILE A 61 -7.86 15.13 0.22
CA ILE A 61 -6.73 14.35 -0.25
C ILE A 61 -7.24 13.33 -1.28
N PRO A 62 -6.73 13.37 -2.52
CA PRO A 62 -7.19 12.44 -3.56
C PRO A 62 -6.75 11.02 -3.25
N VAL A 63 -7.67 10.07 -3.41
CA VAL A 63 -7.41 8.63 -3.35
C VAL A 63 -7.52 8.06 -4.76
N ALA A 64 -6.49 7.39 -5.28
CA ALA A 64 -6.56 6.70 -6.56
C ALA A 64 -6.59 5.18 -6.35
N LYS A 65 -7.56 4.52 -6.99
CA LYS A 65 -7.72 3.07 -6.91
C LYS A 65 -6.78 2.36 -7.88
N GLY A 66 -6.05 1.37 -7.39
CA GLY A 66 -5.02 0.67 -8.16
C GLY A 66 -5.34 -0.78 -8.47
N MET A 67 -4.26 -1.57 -8.48
CA MET A 67 -4.27 -2.95 -8.93
C MET A 67 -5.12 -3.84 -7.99
N ASN A 68 -6.03 -4.62 -8.57
CA ASN A 68 -6.82 -5.61 -7.83
C ASN A 68 -6.09 -6.94 -7.61
N SER A 69 -5.01 -7.19 -8.34
CA SER A 69 -4.30 -8.46 -8.30
C SER A 69 -2.80 -8.26 -8.45
N PRO A 70 -1.98 -9.18 -7.88
CA PRO A 70 -0.53 -9.12 -8.02
C PRO A 70 -0.11 -9.30 -9.49
N LEU A 71 1.07 -8.79 -9.85
CA LEU A 71 1.73 -9.05 -11.14
C LEU A 71 2.18 -10.50 -11.29
N SER A 72 2.30 -11.22 -10.17
CA SER A 72 2.62 -12.63 -10.10
C SER A 72 1.48 -13.51 -10.65
N PRO A 73 1.62 -14.14 -11.83
CA PRO A 73 0.50 -14.79 -12.53
C PRO A 73 -0.07 -16.02 -11.81
N ASP A 74 0.73 -16.65 -10.96
CA ASP A 74 0.35 -17.88 -10.24
C ASP A 74 -0.19 -17.60 -8.83
N LYS A 75 -0.18 -16.35 -8.38
CA LYS A 75 -0.67 -15.99 -7.05
C LYS A 75 -2.14 -15.64 -7.08
N LYS A 76 -2.89 -16.25 -6.16
CA LYS A 76 -4.27 -15.86 -5.85
C LYS A 76 -4.24 -14.65 -4.92
N GLU A 77 -5.27 -13.81 -5.05
CA GLU A 77 -5.43 -12.54 -4.31
C GLU A 77 -5.43 -12.74 -2.78
N GLU A 78 -5.80 -13.93 -2.28
CA GLU A 78 -6.04 -14.16 -0.86
C GLU A 78 -4.97 -15.04 -0.21
N GLU A 79 -4.38 -14.55 0.88
CA GLU A 79 -3.65 -15.40 1.82
C GLU A 79 -4.62 -16.33 2.56
N ILE A 80 -4.35 -17.63 2.53
CA ILE A 80 -5.12 -18.62 3.28
C ILE A 80 -4.26 -19.18 4.40
N ILE A 81 -4.67 -18.93 5.64
CA ILE A 81 -4.00 -19.45 6.84
C ILE A 81 -4.83 -20.57 7.49
N ILE A 82 -4.20 -21.37 8.34
CA ILE A 82 -4.86 -22.45 9.08
C ILE A 82 -4.99 -22.05 10.55
N VAL A 83 -6.24 -21.88 11.01
CA VAL A 83 -6.57 -21.59 12.40
C VAL A 83 -7.44 -22.71 12.94
N ASN A 84 -7.00 -23.38 14.01
CA ASN A 84 -7.73 -24.51 14.62
C ASN A 84 -8.14 -25.59 13.60
N GLY A 85 -7.26 -25.90 12.65
CA GLY A 85 -7.50 -26.90 11.59
C GLY A 85 -8.42 -26.45 10.46
N LYS A 86 -8.83 -25.18 10.41
CA LYS A 86 -9.69 -24.62 9.35
C LYS A 86 -8.93 -23.61 8.51
N LYS A 87 -9.17 -23.63 7.19
CA LYS A 87 -8.70 -22.61 6.27
C LYS A 87 -9.53 -21.34 6.44
N VAL A 88 -8.86 -20.21 6.65
CA VAL A 88 -9.48 -18.88 6.74
C VAL A 88 -8.68 -17.89 5.89
N ASN A 89 -9.34 -16.82 5.44
CA ASN A 89 -8.66 -15.70 4.78
C ASN A 89 -7.81 -14.96 5.83
N GLY A 90 -6.52 -14.82 5.58
CA GLY A 90 -5.54 -14.21 6.50
C GLY A 90 -5.84 -12.74 6.74
N GLY A 91 -6.11 -12.00 5.66
CA GLY A 91 -6.50 -10.59 5.71
C GLY A 91 -7.73 -10.35 6.59
N GLU A 92 -8.82 -11.11 6.37
CA GLU A 92 -10.00 -11.02 7.23
C GLU A 92 -9.74 -11.45 8.68
N TYR A 93 -8.85 -12.42 8.89
CA TYR A 93 -8.51 -12.89 10.22
C TYR A 93 -7.76 -11.83 11.04
N PHE A 94 -6.79 -11.14 10.42
CA PHE A 94 -5.97 -10.14 11.11
C PHE A 94 -6.62 -8.75 11.15
N HIS A 95 -7.30 -8.34 10.08
CA HIS A 95 -7.86 -6.99 9.93
C HIS A 95 -9.39 -6.95 10.07
N GLY A 96 -10.05 -8.09 10.28
CA GLY A 96 -11.51 -8.19 10.31
C GLY A 96 -12.13 -8.27 8.92
N LYS A 97 -13.40 -8.67 8.83
CA LYS A 97 -14.09 -8.85 7.54
C LYS A 97 -14.24 -7.56 6.75
N ASN A 98 -14.23 -6.42 7.44
CA ASN A 98 -14.24 -5.12 6.81
C ASN A 98 -12.85 -4.47 6.66
N GLY A 99 -11.78 -5.09 7.19
CA GLY A 99 -10.41 -4.56 7.16
C GLY A 99 -10.08 -3.53 8.26
N LEU A 100 -11.06 -3.17 9.09
CA LEU A 100 -10.93 -2.19 10.18
C LEU A 100 -11.39 -2.78 11.52
N GLY A 101 -11.05 -4.04 11.79
CA GLY A 101 -11.38 -4.75 13.02
C GLY A 101 -12.88 -4.95 13.24
N ASP A 102 -13.66 -5.02 12.16
CA ASP A 102 -15.13 -5.07 12.16
C ASP A 102 -15.81 -3.83 12.78
N TYR A 103 -15.05 -2.75 13.02
CA TYR A 103 -15.60 -1.48 13.47
C TYR A 103 -16.41 -0.82 12.35
N LYS A 104 -17.65 -0.44 12.65
CA LYS A 104 -18.59 0.08 11.64
C LYS A 104 -18.45 1.58 11.46
N LEU A 105 -17.66 2.00 10.48
CA LEU A 105 -17.66 3.39 9.98
C LEU A 105 -18.81 3.62 8.99
N PRO A 106 -19.33 4.85 8.87
CA PRO A 106 -20.29 5.23 7.82
C PRO A 106 -19.71 4.94 6.43
N GLN A 107 -20.57 4.67 5.44
CA GLN A 107 -20.11 4.58 4.05
C GLN A 107 -19.53 5.94 3.62
N PRO A 108 -18.39 5.94 2.91
CA PRO A 108 -17.77 7.18 2.48
C PRO A 108 -18.69 7.92 1.50
N LYS A 109 -18.78 9.23 1.66
CA LYS A 109 -19.47 10.14 0.73
C LYS A 109 -18.56 10.51 -0.44
N THR A 110 -17.26 10.57 -0.18
CA THR A 110 -16.23 10.79 -1.18
C THR A 110 -16.00 9.57 -2.05
N ARG A 111 -15.37 9.81 -3.20
CA ARG A 111 -15.07 8.80 -4.21
C ARG A 111 -13.60 8.91 -4.58
N PRO A 112 -12.96 7.79 -4.98
CA PRO A 112 -11.62 7.87 -5.52
C PRO A 112 -11.63 8.73 -6.80
N VAL A 113 -10.47 9.27 -7.17
CA VAL A 113 -10.28 9.91 -8.47
C VAL A 113 -10.48 8.89 -9.59
N LYS A 114 -10.73 9.38 -10.81
CA LYS A 114 -11.01 8.51 -11.97
C LYS A 114 -9.76 7.80 -12.48
N ASP A 115 -8.61 8.43 -12.31
CA ASP A 115 -7.33 7.91 -12.78
C ASP A 115 -6.95 6.65 -11.99
N HIS A 116 -6.37 5.68 -12.69
CA HIS A 116 -5.86 4.47 -12.05
C HIS A 116 -4.60 4.81 -11.24
N ALA A 117 -4.41 4.16 -10.08
CA ALA A 117 -3.31 4.49 -9.17
C ALA A 117 -1.92 4.49 -9.85
N VAL A 118 -1.69 3.56 -10.79
CA VAL A 118 -0.42 3.47 -11.53
C VAL A 118 -0.17 4.73 -12.36
N ASP A 119 -1.14 5.15 -13.18
CA ASP A 119 -1.04 6.37 -13.99
C ASP A 119 -0.91 7.59 -13.08
N PHE A 120 -1.69 7.62 -12.00
CA PHE A 120 -1.68 8.70 -11.02
C PHE A 120 -0.33 8.85 -10.31
N LEU A 121 0.32 7.73 -9.95
CA LEU A 121 1.68 7.72 -9.39
C LEU A 121 2.69 8.29 -10.38
N ILE A 122 2.67 7.81 -11.63
CA ILE A 122 3.57 8.28 -12.70
C ILE A 122 3.42 9.80 -12.88
N ASP A 123 2.18 10.28 -13.00
CA ASP A 123 1.87 11.70 -13.22
C ASP A 123 2.32 12.58 -12.06
N LYS A 124 2.05 12.16 -10.81
CA LYS A 124 2.43 12.92 -9.61
C LYS A 124 3.94 13.00 -9.43
N ILE A 125 4.64 11.89 -9.64
CA ILE A 125 6.11 11.84 -9.55
C ILE A 125 6.73 12.70 -10.65
N ARG A 126 6.24 12.61 -11.90
CA ARG A 126 6.76 13.43 -13.02
C ARG A 126 6.52 14.92 -12.84
N SER A 127 5.39 15.28 -12.25
CA SER A 127 5.05 16.69 -12.01
C SER A 127 5.81 17.29 -10.82
N ASN A 128 6.46 16.46 -9.99
CA ASN A 128 7.19 16.87 -8.79
C ASN A 128 8.54 16.12 -8.70
N PRO A 129 9.44 16.26 -9.70
CA PRO A 129 10.67 15.50 -9.74
C PRO A 129 11.59 15.88 -8.58
N HIS A 130 12.10 14.88 -7.86
CA HIS A 130 12.97 14.98 -6.69
C HIS A 130 12.31 15.67 -5.48
N GLU A 131 10.97 15.69 -5.42
CA GLU A 131 10.24 16.28 -4.29
C GLU A 131 9.35 15.26 -3.56
N ILE A 132 9.01 14.14 -4.20
CA ILE A 132 8.12 13.13 -3.63
C ILE A 132 8.91 12.11 -2.81
N THR A 133 8.53 11.99 -1.54
CA THR A 133 8.80 10.80 -0.72
C THR A 133 7.65 9.81 -0.93
N LEU A 134 7.97 8.62 -1.42
CA LEU A 134 6.99 7.55 -1.62
C LEU A 134 6.99 6.65 -0.38
N ILE A 135 5.85 6.53 0.29
CA ILE A 135 5.65 5.66 1.45
C ILE A 135 4.79 4.49 1.01
N THR A 136 5.28 3.26 1.12
CA THR A 136 4.52 2.05 0.75
C THR A 136 4.32 1.18 1.98
N THR A 137 3.08 0.86 2.32
CA THR A 137 2.73 -0.03 3.45
C THR A 137 2.01 -1.30 3.01
N ALA A 138 2.00 -1.56 1.70
CA ALA A 138 1.23 -2.58 1.03
C ALA A 138 2.09 -3.40 0.05
N PRO A 139 1.54 -4.44 -0.60
CA PRO A 139 2.21 -5.10 -1.71
C PRO A 139 2.62 -4.09 -2.78
N LEU A 140 3.87 -4.16 -3.25
CA LEU A 140 4.46 -3.18 -4.16
C LEU A 140 3.88 -3.21 -5.60
N THR A 141 2.72 -3.82 -5.82
CA THR A 141 2.11 -4.05 -7.14
C THR A 141 1.93 -2.77 -7.95
N ASN A 142 1.37 -1.71 -7.34
CA ASN A 142 1.17 -0.42 -7.99
C ASN A 142 2.53 0.19 -8.41
N VAL A 143 3.48 0.25 -7.47
CA VAL A 143 4.80 0.85 -7.70
C VAL A 143 5.62 0.04 -8.70
N GLY A 144 5.64 -1.28 -8.57
CA GLY A 144 6.32 -2.19 -9.50
C GLY A 144 5.76 -2.08 -10.91
N LYS A 145 4.44 -1.98 -11.05
CA LYS A 145 3.77 -1.74 -12.34
C LYS A 145 4.13 -0.37 -12.91
N ALA A 146 4.12 0.70 -12.10
CA ALA A 146 4.51 2.04 -12.52
C ALA A 146 5.97 2.09 -13.02
N VAL A 147 6.89 1.44 -12.29
CA VAL A 147 8.30 1.31 -12.69
C VAL A 147 8.46 0.48 -13.97
N MET A 148 7.62 -0.53 -14.19
CA MET A 148 7.62 -1.30 -15.44
C MET A 148 7.16 -0.48 -16.64
N GLU A 149 6.15 0.37 -16.47
CA GLU A 149 5.60 1.21 -17.53
C GLU A 149 6.47 2.43 -17.83
N ASP A 150 7.01 3.07 -16.81
CA ASP A 150 7.96 4.17 -16.95
C ASP A 150 9.16 4.04 -16.00
N PRO A 151 10.22 3.31 -16.40
CA PRO A 151 11.40 3.10 -15.57
C PRO A 151 12.13 4.39 -15.15
N LYS A 152 11.87 5.53 -15.80
CA LYS A 152 12.54 6.80 -15.48
C LYS A 152 12.01 7.42 -14.19
N ILE A 153 10.76 7.13 -13.80
CA ILE A 153 10.16 7.69 -12.56
C ILE A 153 10.96 7.29 -11.32
N ALA A 154 11.61 6.11 -11.36
CA ALA A 154 12.42 5.61 -10.26
C ALA A 154 13.55 6.57 -9.85
N ARG A 155 14.08 7.37 -10.81
CA ARG A 155 15.11 8.38 -10.53
C ARG A 155 14.55 9.73 -10.10
N LEU A 156 13.24 9.93 -10.27
CA LEU A 156 12.55 11.18 -9.94
C LEU A 156 11.96 11.16 -8.53
N VAL A 157 11.82 10.00 -7.89
CA VAL A 157 11.45 9.90 -6.48
C VAL A 157 12.64 10.35 -5.63
N ASP A 158 12.39 11.21 -4.64
CA ASP A 158 13.42 11.70 -3.71
C ASP A 158 13.84 10.58 -2.74
N GLU A 159 12.85 9.92 -2.15
CA GLU A 159 13.04 8.86 -1.16
C GLU A 159 11.90 7.84 -1.25
N HIS A 160 12.20 6.55 -1.10
CA HIS A 160 11.20 5.49 -1.00
C HIS A 160 11.32 4.80 0.36
N ILE A 161 10.28 4.90 1.18
CA ILE A 161 10.19 4.28 2.50
C ILE A 161 9.14 3.17 2.41
N MET A 162 9.53 1.94 2.69
CA MET A 162 8.61 0.81 2.61
C MET A 162 8.48 0.06 3.94
N MET A 163 7.27 -0.39 4.23
CA MET A 163 7.00 -1.45 5.20
C MET A 163 6.93 -2.77 4.44
N GLY A 164 7.96 -3.58 4.60
CA GLY A 164 7.97 -4.94 4.09
C GLY A 164 9.35 -5.58 4.18
N GLY A 165 9.35 -6.90 4.06
CA GLY A 165 10.56 -7.72 4.16
C GLY A 165 10.90 -8.14 5.58
N ALA A 166 11.81 -9.13 5.67
CA ALA A 166 12.30 -9.66 6.93
C ALA A 166 13.83 -9.80 6.85
N TYR A 167 14.55 -9.06 7.70
CA TYR A 167 16.01 -9.08 7.74
C TYR A 167 16.51 -9.14 9.19
N GLY A 168 17.50 -9.99 9.48
CA GLY A 168 18.28 -9.94 10.73
C GLY A 168 17.64 -10.46 12.03
N LEU A 169 16.39 -10.95 12.04
CA LEU A 169 15.74 -11.51 13.25
C LEU A 169 16.30 -12.88 13.70
N THR A 170 17.06 -13.53 12.81
CA THR A 170 18.08 -14.58 13.04
C THR A 170 19.22 -14.31 12.03
N PRO A 171 20.26 -15.15 11.87
CA PRO A 171 21.13 -15.03 10.70
C PRO A 171 20.38 -15.02 9.34
N TYR A 172 19.09 -15.37 9.31
CA TYR A 172 18.26 -15.48 8.10
C TYR A 172 16.93 -14.69 8.12
N GLY A 173 16.55 -14.03 9.22
CA GLY A 173 15.22 -13.40 9.39
C GLY A 173 14.07 -14.41 9.60
N TYR A 174 12.93 -13.97 10.14
CA TYR A 174 11.69 -14.76 10.18
C TYR A 174 10.57 -13.98 9.50
N GLY A 175 9.95 -14.60 8.49
CA GLY A 175 8.74 -14.07 7.87
C GLY A 175 7.49 -14.28 8.71
N ASN A 176 6.39 -13.62 8.33
CA ASN A 176 5.07 -13.77 8.96
C ASN A 176 4.12 -14.66 8.12
N VAL A 177 4.38 -14.86 6.82
CA VAL A 177 3.60 -15.77 5.96
C VAL A 177 4.30 -17.12 5.78
N THR A 178 5.59 -17.08 5.45
CA THR A 178 6.46 -18.26 5.42
C THR A 178 7.60 -18.05 6.42
N PRO A 179 8.40 -19.09 6.74
CA PRO A 179 9.56 -18.90 7.62
C PRO A 179 10.51 -17.78 7.19
N VAL A 180 10.51 -17.37 5.91
CA VAL A 180 11.46 -16.39 5.34
C VAL A 180 10.78 -15.26 4.54
N SER A 181 9.45 -15.18 4.53
CA SER A 181 8.73 -14.16 3.74
C SER A 181 7.76 -13.36 4.59
N GLU A 182 7.95 -12.05 4.56
CA GLU A 182 7.00 -11.07 5.05
C GLU A 182 5.85 -10.89 4.04
N PHE A 183 4.63 -10.61 4.52
CA PHE A 183 3.39 -10.55 3.77
C PHE A 183 3.41 -9.65 2.55
N ASN A 184 3.78 -8.36 2.66
CA ASN A 184 3.75 -7.42 1.54
C ASN A 184 4.69 -7.85 0.40
N VAL A 185 5.88 -8.32 0.75
CA VAL A 185 6.83 -8.86 -0.25
C VAL A 185 6.36 -10.22 -0.79
N TRP A 186 5.81 -11.06 0.08
CA TRP A 186 5.24 -12.36 -0.30
C TRP A 186 4.06 -12.16 -1.24
N ALA A 187 3.20 -11.16 -1.02
CA ALA A 187 1.97 -10.86 -1.75
C ALA A 187 2.23 -10.63 -3.24
N ASP A 188 3.27 -9.86 -3.59
CA ASP A 188 3.72 -9.74 -4.98
C ASP A 188 5.25 -9.69 -5.13
N PRO A 189 5.91 -10.86 -5.17
CA PRO A 189 7.36 -10.92 -5.26
C PRO A 189 7.88 -10.43 -6.62
N ILE A 190 7.09 -10.51 -7.69
CA ILE A 190 7.47 -9.96 -9.00
C ILE A 190 7.55 -8.44 -8.92
N ALA A 191 6.52 -7.79 -8.36
CA ALA A 191 6.54 -6.34 -8.18
C ALA A 191 7.65 -5.90 -7.23
N ALA A 192 7.83 -6.58 -6.09
CA ALA A 192 8.91 -6.28 -5.15
C ALA A 192 10.28 -6.38 -5.82
N ASN A 193 10.54 -7.45 -6.58
CA ASN A 193 11.79 -7.58 -7.34
C ASN A 193 11.98 -6.46 -8.37
N LYS A 194 10.90 -6.00 -9.03
CA LYS A 194 10.97 -4.86 -9.96
C LYS A 194 11.33 -3.56 -9.26
N VAL A 195 10.78 -3.30 -8.08
CA VAL A 195 11.13 -2.13 -7.27
C VAL A 195 12.58 -2.22 -6.79
N PHE A 196 12.99 -3.34 -6.19
CA PHE A 196 14.35 -3.52 -5.67
C PHE A 196 15.45 -3.48 -6.74
N SER A 197 15.16 -3.95 -7.95
CA SER A 197 16.10 -3.88 -9.08
C SER A 197 16.08 -2.54 -9.83
N SER A 198 15.22 -1.61 -9.42
CA SER A 198 15.09 -0.29 -10.04
C SER A 198 16.13 0.70 -9.54
N LYS A 199 15.92 1.99 -9.84
CA LYS A 199 16.71 3.10 -9.31
C LYS A 199 15.99 3.90 -8.21
N LEU A 200 14.88 3.36 -7.68
CA LEU A 200 14.23 3.90 -6.49
C LEU A 200 15.20 3.83 -5.32
N SER A 201 15.36 4.94 -4.60
CA SER A 201 16.16 5.00 -3.37
C SER A 201 15.39 4.32 -2.24
N THR A 202 15.46 2.98 -2.20
CA THR A 202 14.83 2.11 -1.19
C THR A 202 15.84 1.72 -0.12
#